data_AF-A0A953V7A4-F1
#
_entry.id   AF-A0A953V7A4-F1
#
_cell.length_a   1.000
_cell.length_b   1.000
_cell.length_c   1.000
_cell.angle_alpha   90.00
_cell.angle_beta   90.00
_cell.angle_gamma   90.00
#
_symmetry.space_group_name_H-M   'P 1'
#
loop_
_entity.id
_entity.type
_entity.pdbx_description
1 polymer ?
#
loop_
_entity_poly.entity_id
_entity_poly.type
_entity_poly.pdbx_seq_one_letter_code
_entity_poly.pdbx_strand_id
1 'polypeptide(L)'
;MRKYRGVLLVAAGFALAATAVAFYAAVRRGGVAGAPPVPELLSEVPPGAATLIYIDLAAVRASSFYQHRSDRAPIAVPDREYTNFVQATGFDFEKDLDRVVIASWPQSFVQGKKKTVVVADGRFDRQKIHDYVKRNGKLDQQKGHDVFLFPASAPNAWNSLLFLDDHRVALVEGSSIAPMLTPHAVASITDPARERAARLAGAAVFAIIHVPAVPDNFAPGGMQAAQLASLARSVQWITLAARPEGEDMRVSLEGECKTSTDARQLQSALEMLRLLGRAGLESPKTRQTMDPATFGVLETLLKTADITETAERVRILVEITPDVLKLSGSQKQR
;
A
#
# COMPACT_ATOMS: atom_id res chain seq x y z
N MET A 1 10.86 26.53 7.82
CA MET A 1 9.68 25.61 7.75
C MET A 1 10.11 24.28 7.11
N ARG A 2 10.43 23.22 7.88
CA ARG A 2 11.11 22.02 7.32
C ARG A 2 10.73 20.66 7.97
N LYS A 3 9.57 20.55 8.63
CA LYS A 3 9.21 19.33 9.42
C LYS A 3 7.86 18.65 9.08
N TYR A 4 7.07 19.14 8.12
CA TYR A 4 5.75 18.59 7.78
C TYR A 4 5.59 18.24 6.29
N ARG A 5 6.55 17.51 5.70
CA ARG A 5 6.41 16.94 4.34
C ARG A 5 6.20 15.41 4.31
N GLY A 6 6.32 14.72 5.45
CA GLY A 6 6.27 13.26 5.55
C GLY A 6 4.87 12.63 5.74
N VAL A 7 3.78 13.40 5.61
CA VAL A 7 2.39 12.93 5.83
C VAL A 7 1.51 13.08 4.57
N LEU A 8 1.95 13.87 3.58
CA LEU A 8 1.18 14.20 2.37
C LEU A 8 1.20 13.12 1.27
N LEU A 9 1.67 11.90 1.57
CA LEU A 9 1.67 10.76 0.64
C LEU A 9 0.67 9.64 1.03
N VAL A 10 -0.16 9.86 2.06
CA VAL A 10 -1.15 8.87 2.54
C VAL A 10 -2.52 9.04 1.84
N ALA A 11 -2.76 10.16 1.15
CA ALA A 11 -4.09 10.53 0.63
C ALA A 11 -4.53 9.79 -0.65
N ALA A 12 -3.62 9.15 -1.39
CA ALA A 12 -3.93 8.42 -2.62
C ALA A 12 -4.43 6.98 -2.38
N GLY A 13 -4.70 6.62 -1.12
CA GLY A 13 -4.99 5.25 -0.67
C GLY A 13 -6.47 4.88 -0.58
N PHE A 14 -7.42 5.64 -1.12
CA PHE A 14 -8.81 5.18 -1.21
C PHE A 14 -8.96 4.22 -2.41
N ALA A 15 -8.32 3.04 -2.29
CA ALA A 15 -8.16 2.09 -3.38
C ALA A 15 -7.94 0.60 -2.99
N LEU A 16 -8.51 -0.42 -3.65
CA LEU A 16 -9.60 -0.55 -4.66
C LEU A 16 -10.13 -2.06 -4.80
N ALA A 17 -10.52 -2.90 -3.80
CA ALA A 17 -10.99 -4.34 -3.97
C ALA A 17 -12.30 -4.88 -3.25
N ALA A 18 -13.34 -5.42 -3.95
CA ALA A 18 -14.63 -5.88 -3.33
C ALA A 18 -15.47 -7.04 -3.97
N THR A 19 -14.98 -7.83 -4.93
CA THR A 19 -15.62 -9.10 -5.39
C THR A 19 -15.62 -10.18 -4.29
N ALA A 20 -16.51 -10.04 -3.29
CA ALA A 20 -16.57 -10.96 -2.14
C ALA A 20 -17.70 -12.00 -2.24
N VAL A 21 -18.92 -11.57 -2.58
CA VAL A 21 -20.14 -12.38 -2.36
C VAL A 21 -20.36 -13.46 -3.43
N ALA A 22 -20.12 -13.15 -4.71
CA ALA A 22 -20.35 -14.10 -5.81
C ALA A 22 -19.39 -15.31 -5.76
N PHE A 23 -18.13 -15.09 -5.36
CA PHE A 23 -17.11 -16.14 -5.30
C PHE A 23 -17.41 -17.15 -4.18
N TYR A 24 -17.90 -16.69 -3.02
CA TYR A 24 -18.26 -17.54 -1.89
C TYR A 24 -19.35 -18.58 -2.25
N ALA A 25 -20.31 -18.21 -3.11
CA ALA A 25 -21.35 -19.11 -3.58
C ALA A 25 -20.85 -20.15 -4.60
N ALA A 26 -19.86 -19.80 -5.43
CA ALA A 26 -19.28 -20.69 -6.44
C ALA A 26 -18.34 -21.74 -5.81
N VAL A 27 -17.46 -21.32 -4.90
CA VAL A 27 -16.43 -22.19 -4.30
C VAL A 27 -17.01 -23.35 -3.49
N ARG A 28 -18.25 -23.24 -2.97
CA ARG A 28 -18.93 -24.36 -2.27
C ARG A 28 -19.48 -25.47 -3.19
N ARG A 29 -19.35 -25.37 -4.52
CA ARG A 29 -19.82 -26.40 -5.47
C ARG A 29 -18.73 -27.01 -6.34
N GLY A 30 -17.52 -26.42 -6.37
CA GLY A 30 -16.33 -27.01 -6.97
C GLY A 30 -15.48 -27.73 -5.92
N GLY A 31 -15.01 -28.94 -6.21
CA GLY A 31 -14.17 -29.70 -5.29
C GLY A 31 -12.76 -29.11 -5.13
N VAL A 32 -12.25 -29.15 -3.90
CA VAL A 32 -10.85 -28.97 -3.44
C VAL A 32 -9.87 -28.40 -4.49
N ALA A 33 -9.88 -27.07 -4.63
CA ALA A 33 -8.72 -26.31 -5.06
C ALA A 33 -8.29 -25.41 -3.89
N GLY A 34 -6.98 -25.34 -3.62
CA GLY A 34 -6.45 -24.50 -2.54
C GLY A 34 -6.74 -23.02 -2.76
N ALA A 35 -6.72 -22.23 -1.68
CA ALA A 35 -6.62 -20.78 -1.83
C ALA A 35 -5.38 -20.43 -2.68
N PRO A 36 -5.43 -19.40 -3.55
CA PRO A 36 -4.25 -18.98 -4.30
C PRO A 36 -3.10 -18.73 -3.32
N PRO A 37 -1.89 -19.26 -3.58
CA PRO A 37 -0.80 -19.17 -2.62
C PRO A 37 -0.49 -17.71 -2.30
N VAL A 38 -0.11 -17.46 -1.05
CA VAL A 38 0.47 -16.18 -0.61
C VAL A 38 1.56 -15.81 -1.62
N PRO A 39 1.53 -14.60 -2.24
CA PRO A 39 2.47 -14.23 -3.29
C PRO A 39 3.91 -14.58 -2.92
N GLU A 40 4.56 -15.36 -3.78
CA GLU A 40 5.90 -15.95 -3.54
C GLU A 40 6.93 -14.90 -3.11
N LEU A 41 6.84 -13.69 -3.66
CA LEU A 41 7.68 -12.54 -3.32
C LEU A 41 7.64 -12.15 -1.82
N LEU A 42 6.63 -12.61 -1.07
CA LEU A 42 6.48 -12.42 0.38
C LEU A 42 7.26 -13.47 1.21
N SER A 43 7.71 -14.61 0.65
CA SER A 43 8.55 -15.55 1.40
C SER A 43 9.94 -15.01 1.66
N GLU A 44 10.50 -14.29 0.67
CA GLU A 44 11.84 -13.68 0.67
C GLU A 44 12.00 -12.60 1.74
N VAL A 45 10.93 -11.85 1.99
CA VAL A 45 10.92 -10.72 2.93
C VAL A 45 11.04 -11.25 4.37
N PRO A 46 11.94 -10.71 5.22
CA PRO A 46 12.03 -11.12 6.63
C PRO A 46 10.68 -11.03 7.38
N PRO A 47 10.49 -11.77 8.47
CA PRO A 47 9.22 -11.78 9.20
C PRO A 47 9.01 -10.53 10.08
N GLY A 48 7.75 -10.29 10.47
CA GLY A 48 7.39 -9.36 11.55
C GLY A 48 7.46 -7.88 11.16
N ALA A 49 7.22 -7.57 9.89
CA ALA A 49 7.19 -6.19 9.40
C ALA A 49 6.01 -5.40 10.00
N ALA A 50 6.27 -4.19 10.49
CA ALA A 50 5.23 -3.28 11.00
C ALA A 50 4.48 -2.55 9.88
N THR A 51 5.00 -2.60 8.65
CA THR A 51 4.28 -2.23 7.43
C THR A 51 4.71 -3.17 6.32
N LEU A 52 3.75 -3.73 5.60
CA LEU A 52 3.93 -4.65 4.49
C LEU A 52 3.02 -4.23 3.33
N ILE A 53 3.61 -3.86 2.20
CA ILE A 53 2.93 -3.40 0.99
C ILE A 53 3.24 -4.38 -0.13
N TYR A 54 2.24 -4.74 -0.95
CA TYR A 54 2.38 -5.52 -2.18
C TYR A 54 1.79 -4.75 -3.34
N ILE A 55 2.43 -4.79 -4.51
CA ILE A 55 1.93 -4.23 -5.76
C ILE A 55 2.23 -5.22 -6.89
N ASP A 56 1.20 -5.60 -7.64
CA ASP A 56 1.24 -6.39 -8.86
C ASP A 56 1.04 -5.44 -10.05
N LEU A 57 2.13 -4.81 -10.49
CA LEU A 57 2.08 -3.83 -11.58
C LEU A 57 1.69 -4.51 -12.90
N ALA A 58 2.04 -5.78 -13.09
CA ALA A 58 1.60 -6.56 -14.24
C ALA A 58 0.07 -6.71 -14.27
N ALA A 59 -0.58 -7.11 -13.17
CA ALA A 59 -2.03 -7.19 -13.06
C ALA A 59 -2.73 -5.82 -13.17
N VAL A 60 -2.14 -4.76 -12.59
CA VAL A 60 -2.65 -3.39 -12.75
C VAL A 60 -2.59 -2.97 -14.22
N ARG A 61 -1.45 -3.11 -14.91
CA ARG A 61 -1.30 -2.82 -16.36
C ARG A 61 -2.28 -3.60 -17.23
N ALA A 62 -2.51 -4.87 -16.91
CA ALA A 62 -3.39 -5.75 -17.68
C ALA A 62 -4.89 -5.42 -17.51
N SER A 63 -5.26 -4.63 -16.51
CA SER A 63 -6.66 -4.29 -16.23
C SER A 63 -7.30 -3.31 -17.22
N SER A 64 -8.60 -3.49 -17.48
CA SER A 64 -9.37 -2.55 -18.32
C SER A 64 -9.50 -1.17 -17.67
N PHE A 65 -9.59 -1.08 -16.33
CA PHE A 65 -9.47 0.18 -15.57
C PHE A 65 -8.21 0.99 -15.96
N TYR A 66 -7.05 0.33 -16.01
CA TYR A 66 -5.79 1.00 -16.35
C TYR A 66 -5.70 1.35 -17.84
N GLN A 67 -6.22 0.49 -18.72
CA GLN A 67 -6.17 0.69 -20.18
C GLN A 67 -7.07 1.86 -20.65
N HIS A 68 -8.18 2.11 -19.97
CA HIS A 68 -9.11 3.21 -20.29
C HIS A 68 -8.78 4.54 -19.58
N ARG A 69 -7.67 4.63 -18.84
CA ARG A 69 -7.27 5.85 -18.11
C ARG A 69 -6.96 6.99 -19.08
N SER A 70 -7.80 8.02 -19.07
CA SER A 70 -7.86 9.03 -20.13
C SER A 70 -6.67 10.00 -20.18
N ASP A 71 -5.94 10.14 -19.08
CA ASP A 71 -4.78 11.04 -18.94
C ASP A 71 -3.45 10.40 -19.37
N ARG A 72 -3.36 9.06 -19.38
CA ARG A 72 -2.14 8.26 -19.64
C ARG A 72 -0.88 8.71 -18.88
N ALA A 73 -1.04 9.46 -17.78
CA ALA A 73 0.09 9.99 -17.02
C ALA A 73 0.84 8.86 -16.28
N PRO A 74 2.14 9.03 -15.99
CA PRO A 74 2.89 8.07 -15.21
C PRO A 74 2.25 7.82 -13.83
N ILE A 75 2.33 6.57 -13.37
CA ILE A 75 1.87 6.07 -12.05
C ILE A 75 2.62 6.79 -10.92
N ALA A 76 3.90 7.12 -11.11
CA ALA A 76 4.65 7.96 -10.20
C ALA A 76 5.50 8.98 -10.97
N VAL A 77 5.62 10.20 -10.43
CA VAL A 77 6.41 11.27 -11.05
C VAL A 77 7.91 10.95 -10.91
N PRO A 78 8.68 10.86 -12.01
CA PRO A 78 10.13 10.67 -11.95
C PRO A 78 10.82 11.78 -11.14
N ASP A 79 11.69 11.39 -10.22
CA ASP A 79 12.73 12.28 -9.70
C ASP A 79 14.00 12.24 -10.57
N ARG A 80 15.00 13.05 -10.23
CA ARG A 80 16.24 13.17 -11.00
C ARG A 80 17.16 11.94 -10.84
N GLU A 81 17.15 11.28 -9.68
CA GLU A 81 17.98 10.10 -9.41
C GLU A 81 17.46 8.92 -10.24
N TYR A 82 16.14 8.70 -10.24
CA TYR A 82 15.48 7.75 -11.14
C TYR A 82 15.67 8.12 -12.62
N THR A 83 15.48 9.38 -13.02
CA THR A 83 15.67 9.79 -14.43
C THR A 83 17.07 9.45 -14.95
N ASN A 84 18.12 9.69 -14.14
CA ASN A 84 19.49 9.32 -14.47
C ASN A 84 19.67 7.78 -14.58
N PHE A 85 18.99 7.01 -13.72
CA PHE A 85 19.00 5.55 -13.74
C PHE A 85 18.32 4.99 -15.00
N VAL A 86 17.14 5.49 -15.39
CA VAL A 86 16.46 5.13 -16.65
C VAL A 86 17.37 5.42 -17.85
N GLN A 87 17.95 6.62 -17.92
CA GLN A 87 18.82 7.01 -19.04
C GLN A 87 20.05 6.10 -19.19
N ALA A 88 20.60 5.58 -18.09
CA ALA A 88 21.83 4.80 -18.10
C ALA A 88 21.62 3.27 -18.11
N THR A 89 20.42 2.77 -17.81
CA THR A 89 20.10 1.33 -17.78
C THR A 89 19.01 0.92 -18.77
N GLY A 90 18.16 1.85 -19.19
CA GLY A 90 16.96 1.57 -19.97
C GLY A 90 15.79 0.98 -19.18
N PHE A 91 15.96 0.68 -17.88
CA PHE A 91 14.90 0.14 -17.03
C PHE A 91 13.87 1.21 -16.69
N ASP A 92 12.59 0.93 -16.98
CA ASP A 92 11.46 1.78 -16.62
C ASP A 92 10.50 1.03 -15.70
N PHE A 93 10.31 1.46 -14.44
CA PHE A 93 9.43 0.75 -13.49
C PHE A 93 7.98 0.60 -14.00
N GLU A 94 7.51 1.48 -14.87
CA GLU A 94 6.13 1.39 -15.39
C GLU A 94 5.95 0.23 -16.36
N LYS A 95 7.03 -0.21 -17.00
CA LYS A 95 7.04 -1.32 -17.96
C LYS A 95 7.65 -2.56 -17.34
N ASP A 96 8.82 -2.41 -16.74
CA ASP A 96 9.79 -3.49 -16.48
C ASP A 96 9.78 -3.99 -15.04
N LEU A 97 9.09 -3.32 -14.11
CA LEU A 97 8.74 -3.88 -12.81
C LEU A 97 7.39 -4.60 -12.92
N ASP A 98 7.33 -5.88 -12.56
CA ASP A 98 6.11 -6.69 -12.65
C ASP A 98 5.42 -6.86 -11.30
N ARG A 99 6.18 -7.16 -10.23
CA ARG A 99 5.66 -7.25 -8.85
C ARG A 99 6.65 -6.65 -7.87
N VAL A 100 6.16 -6.09 -6.76
CA VAL A 100 7.01 -5.59 -5.68
C VAL A 100 6.36 -5.77 -4.31
N VAL A 101 7.15 -6.20 -3.34
CA VAL A 101 6.85 -6.11 -1.90
C VAL A 101 7.73 -5.02 -1.29
N ILE A 102 7.15 -4.14 -0.47
CA ILE A 102 7.87 -3.19 0.37
C ILE A 102 7.52 -3.49 1.83
N ALA A 103 8.51 -3.80 2.65
CA ALA A 103 8.36 -4.06 4.07
C ALA A 103 9.20 -3.08 4.90
N SER A 104 8.69 -2.68 6.07
CA SER A 104 9.49 -1.88 7.01
C SER A 104 9.27 -2.24 8.48
N TRP A 105 10.34 -2.10 9.25
CA TRP A 105 10.40 -2.33 10.70
C TRP A 105 10.82 -1.03 11.40
N PRO A 106 10.30 -0.74 12.62
CA PRO A 106 10.85 0.31 13.47
C PRO A 106 12.25 -0.13 13.93
N GLN A 107 13.31 0.58 13.52
CA GLN A 107 14.68 0.27 13.94
C GLN A 107 14.97 0.78 15.37
N SER A 108 14.32 1.86 15.77
CA SER A 108 14.23 2.32 17.17
C SER A 108 13.15 3.39 17.32
N PHE A 109 12.31 3.28 18.36
CA PHE A 109 11.36 4.34 18.75
C PHE A 109 12.04 5.67 19.08
N VAL A 110 13.31 5.65 19.52
CA VAL A 110 14.04 6.83 19.99
C VAL A 110 14.71 7.61 18.85
N GLN A 111 15.16 6.92 17.78
CA GLN A 111 15.83 7.56 16.65
C GLN A 111 14.96 7.74 15.40
N GLY A 112 13.74 7.18 15.37
CA GLY A 112 12.81 7.33 14.25
C GLY A 112 13.24 6.68 12.92
N LYS A 113 14.42 6.07 12.88
CA LYS A 113 14.89 5.28 11.75
C LYS A 113 13.97 4.09 11.57
N LYS A 114 13.48 3.92 10.35
CA LYS A 114 12.93 2.65 9.88
C LYS A 114 14.06 1.86 9.25
N LYS A 115 13.84 0.55 9.12
CA LYS A 115 14.59 -0.27 8.18
C LYS A 115 13.63 -0.68 7.10
N THR A 116 13.91 -0.35 5.85
CA THR A 116 13.09 -0.72 4.69
C THR A 116 13.76 -1.85 3.91
N VAL A 117 12.96 -2.82 3.48
CA VAL A 117 13.32 -3.89 2.54
C VAL A 117 12.33 -3.83 1.38
N VAL A 118 12.83 -3.95 0.16
CA VAL A 118 12.03 -4.10 -1.04
C VAL A 118 12.47 -5.38 -1.73
N VAL A 119 11.53 -6.22 -2.18
CA VAL A 119 11.82 -7.36 -3.05
C VAL A 119 10.93 -7.23 -4.28
N ALA A 120 11.51 -7.39 -5.47
CA ALA A 120 10.89 -6.99 -6.73
C ALA A 120 11.15 -8.02 -7.83
N ASP A 121 10.08 -8.44 -8.51
CA ASP A 121 10.14 -9.19 -9.76
C ASP A 121 10.05 -8.23 -10.95
N GLY A 122 10.87 -8.44 -11.98
CA GLY A 122 10.90 -7.60 -13.16
C GLY A 122 11.98 -7.99 -14.17
N ARG A 123 12.17 -7.14 -15.18
CA ARG A 123 12.98 -7.39 -16.37
C ARG A 123 14.27 -6.58 -16.31
N PHE A 124 15.21 -7.06 -15.47
CA PHE A 124 16.43 -6.34 -15.09
C PHE A 124 17.63 -6.63 -16.00
N ASP A 125 18.19 -5.59 -16.63
CA ASP A 125 19.48 -5.71 -17.32
C ASP A 125 20.64 -5.69 -16.30
N ARG A 126 21.02 -6.88 -15.83
CA ARG A 126 22.07 -7.06 -14.80
C ARG A 126 23.41 -6.43 -15.19
N GLN A 127 23.78 -6.46 -16.47
CA GLN A 127 25.04 -5.89 -16.95
C GLN A 127 25.00 -4.35 -16.91
N LYS A 128 23.94 -3.71 -17.43
CA LYS A 128 23.81 -2.25 -17.39
C LYS A 128 23.68 -1.73 -15.96
N ILE A 129 22.99 -2.45 -15.07
CA ILE A 129 22.88 -2.10 -13.65
C ILE A 129 24.25 -2.16 -12.96
N HIS A 130 25.02 -3.24 -13.19
CA HIS A 130 26.39 -3.37 -12.71
C HIS A 130 27.31 -2.24 -13.23
N ASP A 131 27.23 -1.91 -14.52
CA ASP A 131 28.06 -0.86 -15.13
C ASP A 131 27.62 0.55 -14.69
N TYR A 132 26.34 0.76 -14.37
CA TYR A 132 25.86 1.98 -13.70
C TYR A 132 26.43 2.10 -12.28
N VAL A 133 26.43 1.02 -11.50
CA VAL A 133 26.96 1.00 -10.12
C VAL A 133 28.48 1.24 -10.11
N LYS A 134 29.23 0.69 -11.08
CA LYS A 134 30.66 1.01 -11.26
C LYS A 134 30.96 2.49 -11.49
N ARG A 135 29.98 3.28 -11.96
CA ARG A 135 30.12 4.72 -12.22
C ARG A 135 29.54 5.60 -11.10
N ASN A 136 28.48 5.15 -10.41
CA ASN A 136 27.67 5.98 -9.51
C ASN A 136 27.56 5.45 -8.07
N GLY A 137 28.16 4.30 -7.77
CA GLY A 137 28.04 3.59 -6.49
C GLY A 137 29.29 2.80 -6.16
N LYS A 138 29.13 1.65 -5.53
CA LYS A 138 30.22 0.69 -5.23
C LYS A 138 29.73 -0.75 -5.41
N LEU A 139 30.63 -1.64 -5.82
CA LEU A 139 30.45 -3.08 -5.68
C LEU A 139 31.07 -3.51 -4.34
N ASP A 140 30.37 -4.36 -3.60
CA ASP A 140 30.81 -4.95 -2.34
C ASP A 140 30.51 -6.47 -2.34
N GLN A 141 31.14 -7.23 -1.46
CA GLN A 141 31.05 -8.69 -1.41
C GLN A 141 30.62 -9.16 -0.01
N GLN A 142 29.35 -9.54 0.12
CA GLN A 142 28.75 -9.88 1.42
C GLN A 142 28.25 -11.33 1.43
N LYS A 143 28.77 -12.14 2.36
CA LYS A 143 28.49 -13.59 2.49
C LYS A 143 28.69 -14.38 1.16
N GLY A 144 29.56 -13.91 0.26
CA GLY A 144 29.82 -14.54 -1.04
C GLY A 144 28.91 -14.07 -2.19
N HIS A 145 28.10 -13.03 -1.98
CA HIS A 145 27.27 -12.43 -3.03
C HIS A 145 27.80 -11.04 -3.43
N ASP A 146 27.73 -10.74 -4.73
CA ASP A 146 27.90 -9.38 -5.26
C ASP A 146 26.75 -8.48 -4.79
N VAL A 147 27.09 -7.43 -4.03
CA VAL A 147 26.15 -6.43 -3.51
C VAL A 147 26.43 -5.08 -4.15
N PHE A 148 25.40 -4.53 -4.78
CA PHE A 148 25.45 -3.24 -5.46
C PHE A 148 25.05 -2.15 -4.47
N LEU A 149 26.00 -1.32 -4.07
CA LEU A 149 25.79 -0.21 -3.12
C LEU A 149 25.54 1.09 -3.88
N PHE A 150 24.35 1.65 -3.70
CA PHE A 150 23.93 2.94 -4.24
C PHE A 150 23.95 4.00 -3.14
N PRO A 151 24.34 5.26 -3.42
CA PRO A 151 24.09 6.36 -2.50
C PRO A 151 22.59 6.47 -2.20
N ALA A 152 22.23 6.68 -0.93
CA ALA A 152 20.86 7.03 -0.56
C ALA A 152 20.72 8.56 -0.43
N SER A 153 19.51 9.09 -0.51
CA SER A 153 19.25 10.54 -0.49
C SER A 153 19.55 11.24 0.86
N ALA A 154 20.05 10.49 1.86
CA ALA A 154 20.58 11.02 3.12
C ALA A 154 22.12 11.01 3.10
N PRO A 155 22.82 12.08 3.55
CA PRO A 155 24.27 12.17 3.47
C PRO A 155 25.00 10.98 4.11
N ASN A 156 25.95 10.41 3.37
CA ASN A 156 26.75 9.22 3.73
C ASN A 156 25.94 7.92 3.97
N ALA A 157 24.63 7.90 3.70
CA ALA A 157 23.82 6.68 3.70
C ALA A 157 23.91 5.95 2.35
N TRP A 158 23.65 4.65 2.38
CA TRP A 158 23.69 3.76 1.23
C TRP A 158 22.45 2.88 1.22
N ASN A 159 22.02 2.46 0.03
CA ASN A 159 21.10 1.34 -0.16
C ASN A 159 21.90 0.18 -0.77
N SER A 160 21.58 -1.05 -0.37
CA SER A 160 22.23 -2.28 -0.88
C SER A 160 21.25 -3.09 -1.73
N LEU A 161 21.63 -3.41 -2.96
CA LEU A 161 20.86 -4.23 -3.88
C LEU A 161 21.58 -5.56 -4.15
N LEU A 162 20.82 -6.63 -4.23
CA LEU A 162 21.25 -7.97 -4.61
C LEU A 162 20.27 -8.55 -5.64
N PHE A 163 20.81 -9.23 -6.65
CA PHE A 163 20.02 -10.11 -7.52
C PHE A 163 19.83 -11.45 -6.80
N LEU A 164 18.59 -11.87 -6.57
CA LEU A 164 18.27 -13.20 -6.05
C LEU A 164 18.26 -14.23 -7.19
N ASP A 165 17.76 -13.83 -8.36
CA ASP A 165 17.83 -14.56 -9.63
C ASP A 165 17.85 -13.55 -10.81
N ASP A 166 17.65 -14.02 -12.05
CA ASP A 166 17.67 -13.19 -13.26
C ASP A 166 16.46 -12.23 -13.40
N HIS A 167 15.40 -12.45 -12.63
CA HIS A 167 14.16 -11.67 -12.66
C HIS A 167 13.79 -11.08 -11.30
N ARG A 168 14.46 -11.46 -10.21
CA ARG A 168 14.20 -10.98 -8.85
C ARG A 168 15.37 -10.24 -8.24
N VAL A 169 15.11 -9.04 -7.71
CA VAL A 169 16.06 -8.27 -6.91
C VAL A 169 15.54 -8.01 -5.50
N ALA A 170 16.45 -7.91 -4.54
CA ALA A 170 16.19 -7.39 -3.21
C ALA A 170 17.00 -6.10 -2.98
N LEU A 171 16.35 -5.07 -2.43
CA LEU A 171 16.95 -3.79 -2.06
C LEU A 171 16.73 -3.56 -0.56
N VAL A 172 17.78 -3.20 0.17
CA VAL A 172 17.74 -2.96 1.62
C VAL A 172 18.26 -1.56 1.93
N GLU A 173 17.54 -0.85 2.78
CA GLU A 173 17.96 0.44 3.35
C GLU A 173 19.16 0.23 4.29
N GLY A 174 20.28 0.88 3.98
CA GLY A 174 21.57 0.65 4.61
C GLY A 174 22.54 -0.16 3.73
N SER A 175 23.82 -0.14 4.09
CA SER A 175 24.91 -0.77 3.33
C SER A 175 25.05 -2.29 3.54
N SER A 176 24.03 -3.00 4.02
CA SER A 176 24.14 -4.45 4.26
C SER A 176 22.89 -5.24 3.92
N ILE A 177 23.08 -6.18 2.99
CA ILE A 177 22.06 -7.13 2.51
C ILE A 177 21.92 -8.36 3.43
N ALA A 178 22.72 -8.45 4.51
CA ALA A 178 22.69 -9.55 5.47
C ALA A 178 21.29 -9.96 6.00
N PRO A 179 20.28 -9.05 6.12
CA PRO A 179 18.91 -9.42 6.46
C PRO A 179 18.21 -10.30 5.43
N MET A 180 18.52 -10.19 4.13
CA MET A 180 17.97 -11.09 3.11
C MET A 180 18.66 -12.44 3.15
N LEU A 181 19.98 -12.43 3.34
CA LEU A 181 20.85 -13.62 3.35
C LEU A 181 20.79 -14.41 4.68
N THR A 182 19.61 -14.51 5.29
CA THR A 182 19.37 -15.24 6.54
C THR A 182 18.15 -16.15 6.35
N PRO A 183 18.22 -17.47 6.61
CA PRO A 183 17.08 -18.36 6.39
C PRO A 183 15.92 -18.08 7.37
N HIS A 184 14.75 -17.69 6.85
CA HIS A 184 13.57 -17.35 7.65
C HIS A 184 12.50 -18.46 7.76
N ALA A 185 12.74 -19.64 7.18
CA ALA A 185 11.72 -20.68 6.96
C ALA A 185 10.86 -21.00 8.20
N VAL A 186 11.47 -21.11 9.39
CA VAL A 186 10.79 -21.49 10.64
C VAL A 186 9.91 -20.36 11.22
N ALA A 187 10.25 -19.09 10.97
CA ALA A 187 9.54 -17.93 11.52
C ALA A 187 8.33 -17.48 10.68
N SER A 188 8.07 -18.16 9.56
CA SER A 188 6.99 -17.83 8.62
C SER A 188 5.58 -18.15 9.13
N ILE A 189 5.45 -19.09 10.06
CA ILE A 189 4.17 -19.67 10.51
C ILE A 189 3.39 -18.72 11.44
N THR A 190 4.06 -17.77 12.08
CA THR A 190 3.48 -16.89 13.11
C THR A 190 3.68 -15.39 12.82
N ASP A 191 3.84 -15.00 11.55
CA ASP A 191 3.95 -13.60 11.15
C ASP A 191 2.55 -12.97 10.94
N PRO A 192 2.11 -12.02 11.78
CA PRO A 192 0.78 -11.41 11.66
C PRO A 192 0.58 -10.64 10.34
N ALA A 193 1.64 -10.09 9.76
CA ALA A 193 1.54 -9.38 8.49
C ALA A 193 1.31 -10.35 7.32
N ARG A 194 1.95 -11.53 7.34
CA ARG A 194 1.73 -12.60 6.33
C ARG A 194 0.35 -13.26 6.49
N GLU A 195 -0.10 -13.47 7.72
CA GLU A 195 -1.44 -13.98 8.05
C GLU A 195 -2.56 -13.04 7.52
N ARG A 196 -2.32 -11.72 7.58
CA ARG A 196 -3.20 -10.71 6.96
C ARG A 196 -3.08 -10.72 5.43
N ALA A 197 -1.87 -10.81 4.86
CA ALA A 197 -1.65 -10.88 3.42
C ALA A 197 -2.35 -12.10 2.76
N ALA A 198 -2.41 -13.25 3.46
CA ALA A 198 -3.12 -14.44 3.00
C ALA A 198 -4.63 -14.20 2.79
N ARG A 199 -5.24 -13.27 3.53
CA ARG A 199 -6.66 -12.87 3.33
C ARG A 199 -6.88 -12.00 2.09
N LEU A 200 -5.82 -11.49 1.49
CA LEU A 200 -5.84 -10.54 0.38
C LEU A 200 -5.48 -11.19 -0.97
N ALA A 201 -5.58 -12.52 -1.06
CA ALA A 201 -5.33 -13.27 -2.29
C ALA A 201 -6.12 -12.68 -3.48
N GLY A 202 -5.42 -12.44 -4.59
CA GLY A 202 -5.98 -11.79 -5.79
C GLY A 202 -6.27 -10.29 -5.63
N ALA A 203 -5.76 -9.61 -4.61
CA ALA A 203 -5.60 -8.15 -4.65
C ALA A 203 -4.33 -7.81 -5.45
N ALA A 204 -4.45 -6.93 -6.45
CA ALA A 204 -3.33 -6.41 -7.24
C ALA A 204 -2.52 -5.34 -6.50
N VAL A 205 -3.06 -4.73 -5.44
CA VAL A 205 -2.28 -3.90 -4.49
C VAL A 205 -2.78 -4.19 -3.09
N PHE A 206 -1.91 -4.17 -2.08
CA PHE A 206 -2.36 -4.01 -0.69
C PHE A 206 -1.30 -3.34 0.19
N ALA A 207 -1.73 -2.79 1.32
CA ALA A 207 -0.88 -2.27 2.37
C ALA A 207 -1.44 -2.66 3.75
N ILE A 208 -0.65 -3.39 4.53
CA ILE A 208 -0.94 -3.85 5.89
C ILE A 208 -0.03 -3.08 6.84
N ILE A 209 -0.61 -2.39 7.82
CA ILE A 209 0.10 -1.47 8.72
C ILE A 209 -0.27 -1.81 10.16
N HIS A 210 0.72 -2.14 10.99
CA HIS A 210 0.55 -2.21 12.43
C HIS A 210 0.50 -0.79 13.00
N VAL A 211 -0.59 -0.46 13.69
CA VAL A 211 -0.79 0.82 14.35
C VAL A 211 -0.06 0.79 15.69
N PRO A 212 0.97 1.63 15.91
CA PRO A 212 1.63 1.70 17.21
C PRO A 212 0.63 2.20 18.27
N ALA A 213 0.75 1.70 19.50
CA ALA A 213 -0.09 2.14 20.61
C ALA A 213 0.00 3.67 20.79
N VAL A 214 -1.10 4.36 20.51
CA VAL A 214 -1.22 5.81 20.64
C VAL A 214 -1.12 6.17 22.13
N PRO A 215 -0.19 7.05 22.54
CA PRO A 215 -0.04 7.46 23.94
C PRO A 215 -1.33 8.04 24.54
N ASP A 216 -1.55 7.79 25.84
CA ASP A 216 -2.75 8.24 26.56
C ASP A 216 -2.88 9.77 26.63
N ASN A 217 -1.76 10.49 26.55
CA ASN A 217 -1.72 11.96 26.51
C ASN A 217 -2.08 12.56 25.13
N PHE A 218 -2.36 11.75 24.10
CA PHE A 218 -2.85 12.24 22.81
C PHE A 218 -4.33 12.63 22.93
N ALA A 219 -4.58 13.92 23.17
CA ALA A 219 -5.92 14.50 23.32
C ALA A 219 -6.29 15.41 22.12
N PRO A 220 -6.98 14.90 21.08
CA PRO A 220 -7.65 15.77 20.13
C PRO A 220 -8.81 16.51 20.82
N GLY A 221 -9.01 17.77 20.48
CA GLY A 221 -9.82 18.69 21.29
C GLY A 221 -11.32 18.38 21.31
N GLY A 222 -11.90 18.30 22.52
CA GLY A 222 -13.34 18.18 22.76
C GLY A 222 -13.81 16.76 23.11
N MET A 223 -14.93 16.64 23.85
CA MET A 223 -15.42 15.34 24.35
C MET A 223 -15.78 14.35 23.24
N GLN A 224 -16.38 14.81 22.14
CA GLN A 224 -16.68 13.95 20.97
C GLN A 224 -15.39 13.46 20.28
N ALA A 225 -14.35 14.30 20.25
CA ALA A 225 -13.04 13.91 19.74
C ALA A 225 -12.34 12.89 20.66
N ALA A 226 -12.56 12.94 21.98
CA ALA A 226 -12.02 11.96 22.91
C ALA A 226 -12.59 10.54 22.70
N GLN A 227 -13.89 10.41 22.39
CA GLN A 227 -14.50 9.11 22.10
C GLN A 227 -14.04 8.54 20.74
N LEU A 228 -14.00 9.38 19.70
CA LEU A 228 -13.39 9.00 18.41
C LEU A 228 -11.91 8.65 18.56
N ALA A 229 -11.17 9.35 19.43
CA ALA A 229 -9.79 9.00 19.75
C ALA A 229 -9.70 7.63 20.41
N SER A 230 -10.54 7.31 21.42
CA SER A 230 -10.51 5.99 22.05
C SER A 230 -10.76 4.84 21.06
N LEU A 231 -11.68 5.04 20.11
CA LEU A 231 -11.90 4.07 19.03
C LEU A 231 -10.67 3.98 18.10
N ALA A 232 -10.05 5.10 17.74
CA ALA A 232 -8.79 5.10 16.98
C ALA A 232 -7.62 4.46 17.74
N ARG A 233 -7.58 4.52 19.09
CA ARG A 233 -6.60 3.78 19.93
C ARG A 233 -6.95 2.30 20.11
N SER A 234 -8.13 1.85 19.68
CA SER A 234 -8.50 0.43 19.70
C SER A 234 -7.97 -0.31 18.49
N VAL A 235 -7.79 0.37 17.35
CA VAL A 235 -7.25 -0.20 16.11
C VAL A 235 -5.77 -0.59 16.29
N GLN A 236 -5.46 -1.85 16.01
CA GLN A 236 -4.12 -2.43 16.04
C GLN A 236 -3.55 -2.64 14.63
N TRP A 237 -4.40 -2.94 13.65
CA TRP A 237 -3.99 -3.06 12.24
C TRP A 237 -4.91 -2.28 11.32
N ILE A 238 -4.32 -1.69 10.28
CA ILE A 238 -5.03 -1.10 9.14
C ILE A 238 -4.58 -1.88 7.90
N THR A 239 -5.54 -2.37 7.13
CA THR A 239 -5.32 -3.09 5.87
C THR A 239 -6.07 -2.40 4.74
N LEU A 240 -5.34 -1.93 3.73
CA LEU A 240 -5.86 -1.41 2.47
C LEU A 240 -5.66 -2.46 1.37
N ALA A 241 -6.62 -2.65 0.47
CA ALA A 241 -6.47 -3.56 -0.68
C ALA A 241 -7.14 -3.07 -1.96
N ALA A 242 -6.49 -3.31 -3.10
CA ALA A 242 -6.91 -3.01 -4.47
C ALA A 242 -6.96 -4.21 -5.42
N ARG A 243 -7.97 -4.28 -6.28
CA ARG A 243 -8.25 -5.34 -7.25
C ARG A 243 -9.07 -4.74 -8.42
N PRO A 244 -8.56 -4.77 -9.65
CA PRO A 244 -9.35 -4.43 -10.84
C PRO A 244 -10.45 -5.44 -11.10
N GLU A 245 -11.63 -4.95 -11.44
CA GLU A 245 -12.87 -5.70 -11.59
C GLU A 245 -13.60 -5.21 -12.85
N GLY A 246 -12.95 -5.43 -14.01
CA GLY A 246 -13.40 -4.89 -15.30
C GLY A 246 -12.85 -3.50 -15.57
N GLU A 247 -13.72 -2.58 -16.01
CA GLU A 247 -13.39 -1.16 -16.14
C GLU A 247 -13.32 -0.45 -14.79
N ASP A 248 -13.95 -1.01 -13.77
CA ASP A 248 -13.89 -0.54 -12.40
C ASP A 248 -12.72 -1.15 -11.62
N MET A 249 -12.36 -0.49 -10.53
CA MET A 249 -11.56 -1.02 -9.43
C MET A 249 -12.29 -0.52 -8.14
N ARG A 250 -12.21 -1.20 -6.99
CA ARG A 250 -13.38 -1.29 -6.07
C ARG A 250 -13.12 -1.43 -4.53
N VAL A 251 -12.70 -0.39 -3.81
CA VAL A 251 -12.06 -0.33 -2.44
C VAL A 251 -12.47 -1.33 -1.37
N SER A 252 -11.46 -1.79 -0.61
CA SER A 252 -11.65 -2.09 0.82
C SER A 252 -10.56 -1.49 1.73
N LEU A 253 -10.98 -0.86 2.83
CA LEU A 253 -10.18 -0.45 3.97
C LEU A 253 -10.70 -1.20 5.21
N GLU A 254 -9.87 -2.06 5.81
CA GLU A 254 -10.19 -2.86 7.00
C GLU A 254 -9.37 -2.37 8.20
N GLY A 255 -10.06 -2.06 9.31
CA GLY A 255 -9.46 -1.75 10.60
C GLY A 255 -9.73 -2.88 11.59
N GLU A 256 -8.67 -3.42 12.19
CA GLU A 256 -8.74 -4.51 13.17
C GLU A 256 -8.51 -3.95 14.57
N CYS A 257 -9.46 -4.17 15.48
CA CYS A 257 -9.54 -3.58 16.80
C CYS A 257 -9.22 -4.60 17.91
N LYS A 258 -8.83 -4.13 19.09
CA LYS A 258 -8.55 -4.95 20.28
C LYS A 258 -9.69 -5.88 20.72
N THR A 259 -10.95 -5.51 20.44
CA THR A 259 -12.12 -6.33 20.78
C THR A 259 -13.24 -6.16 19.74
N SER A 260 -14.14 -7.14 19.67
CA SER A 260 -15.37 -7.05 18.88
C SER A 260 -16.37 -6.02 19.41
N THR A 261 -16.22 -5.52 20.64
CA THR A 261 -17.00 -4.39 21.15
C THR A 261 -16.49 -3.08 20.58
N ASP A 262 -15.17 -2.89 20.51
CA ASP A 262 -14.55 -1.73 19.87
C ASP A 262 -14.89 -1.67 18.37
N ALA A 263 -14.85 -2.82 17.69
CA ALA A 263 -15.21 -2.94 16.27
C ALA A 263 -16.66 -2.48 16.00
N ARG A 264 -17.63 -2.97 16.78
CA ARG A 264 -19.05 -2.55 16.65
C ARG A 264 -19.26 -1.06 16.94
N GLN A 265 -18.55 -0.51 17.92
CA GLN A 265 -18.60 0.94 18.20
C GLN A 265 -17.98 1.76 17.06
N LEU A 266 -16.88 1.29 16.46
CA LEU A 266 -16.23 1.93 15.31
C LEU A 266 -17.11 1.86 14.05
N GLN A 267 -17.73 0.73 13.74
CA GLN A 267 -18.71 0.59 12.65
C GLN A 267 -19.90 1.54 12.84
N SER A 268 -20.49 1.58 14.04
CA SER A 268 -21.59 2.51 14.37
C SER A 268 -21.18 3.98 14.22
N ALA A 269 -19.96 4.34 14.62
CA ALA A 269 -19.44 5.69 14.46
C ALA A 269 -19.19 6.06 12.98
N LEU A 270 -18.68 5.11 12.17
CA LEU A 270 -18.46 5.30 10.73
C LEU A 270 -19.78 5.43 9.95
N GLU A 271 -20.83 4.68 10.33
CA GLU A 271 -22.16 4.85 9.74
C GLU A 271 -22.77 6.22 10.08
N MET A 272 -22.65 6.68 11.34
CA MET A 272 -23.08 8.02 11.73
C MET A 272 -22.33 9.11 10.94
N LEU A 273 -21.02 8.96 10.75
CA LEU A 273 -20.21 9.86 9.92
C LEU A 273 -20.63 9.81 8.43
N ARG A 274 -20.97 8.63 7.88
CA ARG A 274 -21.51 8.50 6.50
C ARG A 274 -22.84 9.24 6.35
N LEU A 275 -23.75 9.11 7.32
CA LEU A 275 -25.04 9.80 7.33
C LEU A 275 -24.88 11.32 7.43
N LEU A 276 -24.06 11.80 8.37
CA LEU A 276 -23.77 13.23 8.54
C LEU A 276 -23.06 13.82 7.32
N GLY A 277 -22.13 13.08 6.70
CA GLY A 277 -21.45 13.49 5.47
C GLY A 277 -22.42 13.67 4.31
N ARG A 278 -23.36 12.74 4.12
CA ARG A 278 -24.42 12.85 3.09
C ARG A 278 -25.33 14.05 3.33
N ALA A 279 -25.83 14.24 4.55
CA ALA A 279 -26.63 15.42 4.89
C ALA A 279 -25.85 16.74 4.69
N GLY A 280 -24.54 16.75 4.97
CA GLY A 280 -23.65 17.88 4.73
C GLY A 280 -23.50 18.23 3.23
N LEU A 281 -23.37 17.22 2.36
CA LEU A 281 -23.38 17.39 0.89
C LEU A 281 -24.75 17.81 0.36
N GLU A 282 -25.83 17.30 0.93
CA GLU A 282 -27.19 17.65 0.47
C GLU A 282 -27.57 19.10 0.82
N SER A 283 -26.86 19.75 1.74
CA SER A 283 -27.09 21.15 2.11
C SER A 283 -26.84 22.14 0.95
N PRO A 284 -27.69 23.17 0.76
CA PRO A 284 -27.53 24.13 -0.34
C PRO A 284 -26.20 24.88 -0.32
N LYS A 285 -25.65 25.16 0.87
CA LYS A 285 -24.38 25.87 1.02
C LYS A 285 -23.22 25.05 0.46
N THR A 286 -23.10 23.77 0.82
CA THR A 286 -22.04 22.90 0.30
C THR A 286 -22.13 22.75 -1.22
N ARG A 287 -23.34 22.57 -1.77
CA ARG A 287 -23.58 22.51 -3.23
C ARG A 287 -23.19 23.78 -3.98
N GLN A 288 -23.20 24.94 -3.32
CA GLN A 288 -22.82 26.23 -3.92
C GLN A 288 -21.34 26.58 -3.74
N THR A 289 -20.66 26.03 -2.73
CA THR A 289 -19.26 26.38 -2.41
C THR A 289 -18.24 25.29 -2.78
N MET A 290 -18.67 24.05 -3.01
CA MET A 290 -17.79 22.96 -3.41
C MET A 290 -17.65 22.91 -4.94
N ASP A 291 -16.44 22.62 -5.41
CA ASP A 291 -16.19 22.30 -6.81
C ASP A 291 -17.08 21.13 -7.27
N PRO A 292 -17.83 21.23 -8.39
CA PRO A 292 -18.78 20.19 -8.80
C PRO A 292 -18.15 18.81 -9.02
N ALA A 293 -16.89 18.75 -9.44
CA ALA A 293 -16.19 17.50 -9.68
C ALA A 293 -15.82 16.82 -8.34
N THR A 294 -15.24 17.59 -7.42
CA THR A 294 -15.00 17.17 -6.03
C THR A 294 -16.30 16.73 -5.33
N PHE A 295 -17.41 17.43 -5.59
CA PHE A 295 -18.74 17.09 -5.06
C PHE A 295 -19.21 15.73 -5.58
N GLY A 296 -19.20 15.50 -6.90
CA GLY A 296 -19.63 14.23 -7.51
C GLY A 296 -18.81 13.03 -7.06
N VAL A 297 -17.49 13.20 -6.88
CA VAL A 297 -16.60 12.20 -6.28
C VAL A 297 -17.04 11.86 -4.85
N LEU A 298 -17.16 12.85 -3.97
CA LEU A 298 -17.45 12.62 -2.55
C LEU A 298 -18.89 12.11 -2.33
N GLU A 299 -19.85 12.55 -3.15
CA GLU A 299 -21.22 12.03 -3.14
C GLU A 299 -21.27 10.55 -3.58
N THR A 300 -20.52 10.18 -4.62
CA THR A 300 -20.43 8.80 -5.10
C THR A 300 -19.82 7.90 -4.02
N LEU A 301 -18.67 8.29 -3.46
CA LEU A 301 -17.99 7.52 -2.40
C LEU A 301 -18.90 7.32 -1.16
N LEU A 302 -19.63 8.35 -0.72
CA LEU A 302 -20.54 8.25 0.44
C LEU A 302 -21.84 7.48 0.13
N LYS A 303 -22.19 7.27 -1.14
CA LYS A 303 -23.30 6.41 -1.59
C LYS A 303 -22.87 4.95 -1.76
N THR A 304 -21.69 4.69 -2.32
CA THR A 304 -21.18 3.33 -2.58
C THR A 304 -20.47 2.71 -1.38
N ALA A 305 -20.13 3.48 -0.35
CA ALA A 305 -19.51 2.97 0.87
C ALA A 305 -20.44 2.06 1.69
N ASP A 306 -20.31 0.76 1.49
CA ASP A 306 -20.75 -0.28 2.42
C ASP A 306 -19.78 -0.36 3.63
N ILE A 307 -20.33 -0.68 4.81
CA ILE A 307 -19.60 -0.68 6.08
C ILE A 307 -20.03 -1.93 6.85
N THR A 308 -19.10 -2.86 7.05
CA THR A 308 -19.37 -4.16 7.65
C THR A 308 -18.49 -4.42 8.87
N GLU A 309 -18.98 -5.24 9.80
CA GLU A 309 -18.25 -5.73 10.97
C GLU A 309 -18.11 -7.26 10.86
N THR A 310 -16.97 -7.81 11.29
CA THR A 310 -16.78 -9.26 11.46
C THR A 310 -15.78 -9.55 12.59
N ALA A 311 -16.34 -9.87 13.76
CA ALA A 311 -15.63 -10.06 15.02
C ALA A 311 -14.85 -8.79 15.42
N GLU A 312 -13.52 -8.84 15.41
CA GLU A 312 -12.65 -7.72 15.78
C GLU A 312 -12.39 -6.72 14.65
N ARG A 313 -13.01 -6.91 13.47
CA ARG A 313 -12.67 -6.15 12.25
C ARG A 313 -13.84 -5.34 11.73
N VAL A 314 -13.57 -4.11 11.31
CA VAL A 314 -14.50 -3.23 10.59
C VAL A 314 -13.96 -2.98 9.19
N ARG A 315 -14.78 -3.16 8.16
CA ARG A 315 -14.39 -3.02 6.76
C ARG A 315 -15.28 -2.00 6.06
N ILE A 316 -14.67 -0.92 5.58
CA ILE A 316 -15.29 0.03 4.66
C ILE A 316 -15.00 -0.45 3.24
N LEU A 317 -16.02 -0.50 2.40
CA LEU A 317 -16.02 -1.14 1.09
C LEU A 317 -16.69 -0.18 0.10
N VAL A 318 -15.98 0.35 -0.90
CA VAL A 318 -16.52 1.39 -1.82
C VAL A 318 -16.16 1.09 -3.28
N GLU A 319 -16.76 1.77 -4.26
CA GLU A 319 -16.52 1.51 -5.70
C GLU A 319 -16.01 2.78 -6.39
N ILE A 320 -14.95 2.69 -7.23
CA ILE A 320 -14.43 3.84 -7.99
C ILE A 320 -14.39 3.48 -9.48
N THR A 321 -15.37 4.04 -10.19
CA THR A 321 -15.46 3.95 -11.64
C THR A 321 -14.49 4.91 -12.32
N PRO A 322 -14.19 4.75 -13.62
CA PRO A 322 -13.38 5.70 -14.37
C PRO A 322 -13.87 7.15 -14.31
N ASP A 323 -15.17 7.40 -14.08
CA ASP A 323 -15.72 8.76 -13.99
C ASP A 323 -15.28 9.50 -12.72
N VAL A 324 -15.14 8.78 -11.61
CA VAL A 324 -14.62 9.34 -10.35
C VAL A 324 -13.16 9.83 -10.52
N LEU A 325 -12.38 9.16 -11.38
CA LEU A 325 -11.04 9.63 -11.78
C LEU A 325 -11.10 10.84 -12.73
N LYS A 326 -11.98 10.84 -13.74
CA LYS A 326 -12.11 11.95 -14.70
C LYS A 326 -12.41 13.27 -13.99
N LEU A 327 -13.35 13.25 -13.04
CA LEU A 327 -13.70 14.39 -12.19
C LEU A 327 -12.48 14.91 -11.40
N SER A 328 -11.65 14.01 -10.89
CA SER A 328 -10.43 14.38 -10.15
C SER A 328 -9.32 14.98 -11.04
N GLY A 329 -9.34 14.73 -12.35
CA GLY A 329 -8.29 15.15 -13.30
C GLY A 329 -8.38 16.60 -13.78
N SER A 330 -9.58 17.19 -13.81
CA SER A 330 -9.82 18.49 -14.47
C SER A 330 -9.17 19.71 -13.80
N GLN A 331 -8.65 19.60 -12.57
CA GLN A 331 -8.05 20.73 -11.85
C GLN A 331 -6.66 21.17 -12.34
N LYS A 332 -6.03 20.48 -13.31
CA LYS A 332 -4.67 20.81 -13.80
C LYS A 332 -4.60 21.77 -15.01
N GLN A 333 -5.68 22.43 -15.39
CA GLN A 333 -5.70 23.41 -16.49
C GLN A 333 -6.43 24.72 -16.13
N ARG A 334 -5.89 25.46 -15.13
CA ARG A 334 -6.07 26.91 -14.93
C ARG A 334 -4.80 27.51 -14.35
#